data_AF-A0A537F7C5-F1
#
_entry.id   AF-A0A537F7C5-F1
#
_cell.length_a   1.000
_cell.length_b   1.000
_cell.length_c   1.000
_cell.angle_alpha   90.00
_cell.angle_beta   90.00
_cell.angle_gamma   90.00
#
_symmetry.space_group_name_H-M   'P 1'
#
loop_
_entity.id
_entity.type
_entity.pdbx_description
1 polymer ?
#
loop_
_entity_poly.entity_id
_entity_poly.type
_entity_poly.pdbx_seq_one_letter_code
_entity_poly.pdbx_strand_id
1 'polypeptide(L)'
;MPKILSTGPSKQLGKPTISTSAQVARRLAVTKQRLAGKLPAKATREHILSVVRDLTFVQWDRIEVVAPSHVLSLWNRVGDFRLPDLEKLLWDEKKLFIHWANFAAALVLTEDYPLYYSMMKRYPESIGKSWGARKPRTRKFLAEHKKLGRSILNQLKKGPLQLTQFREHVPTKSADGWTSGSLVSNMLFHLHMGGKVMVAGHQGNRNIWALSDEFLPKSVKREELAEEEVERTAAQRAIRALGTASPPEINYYFPRGRYQNLKKA
;
A
#
# COMPACT_ATOMS: atom_id res chain seq x y z
N MET A 1 -63.73 -22.80 21.89
CA MET A 1 -62.44 -22.09 22.08
C MET A 1 -61.29 -22.99 21.67
N PRO A 2 -60.60 -22.73 20.54
CA PRO A 2 -59.34 -23.39 20.20
C PRO A 2 -58.15 -22.55 20.68
N LYS A 3 -57.20 -23.20 21.37
CA LYS A 3 -55.95 -22.60 21.87
C LYS A 3 -55.06 -22.17 20.71
N ILE A 4 -54.72 -20.88 20.67
CA ILE A 4 -53.62 -20.33 19.86
C ILE A 4 -52.31 -20.85 20.46
N LEU A 5 -51.63 -21.74 19.75
CA LEU A 5 -50.26 -22.14 20.08
C LEU A 5 -49.33 -20.99 19.73
N SER A 6 -48.80 -20.36 20.78
CA SER A 6 -47.74 -19.36 20.75
C SER A 6 -46.54 -19.87 19.95
N THR A 7 -46.21 -19.18 18.86
CA THR A 7 -44.94 -19.34 18.15
C THR A 7 -43.81 -18.81 19.02
N GLY A 8 -43.06 -19.72 19.64
CA GLY A 8 -41.86 -19.38 20.40
C GLY A 8 -40.80 -18.66 19.54
N PRO A 9 -39.87 -17.92 20.17
CA PRO A 9 -38.90 -17.09 19.48
C PRO A 9 -37.99 -17.93 18.56
N SER A 10 -37.80 -17.44 17.34
CA SER A 10 -36.89 -18.00 16.35
C SER A 10 -35.49 -18.17 16.96
N LYS A 11 -35.04 -19.42 17.13
CA LYS A 11 -33.63 -19.73 17.42
C LYS A 11 -32.78 -19.14 16.29
N GLN A 12 -32.02 -18.09 16.57
CA GLN A 12 -30.90 -17.70 15.72
C GLN A 12 -29.95 -18.90 15.64
N LEU A 13 -29.94 -19.59 14.51
CA LEU A 13 -28.91 -20.59 14.21
C LEU A 13 -27.58 -19.82 14.20
N GLY A 14 -26.78 -20.01 15.25
CA GLY A 14 -25.44 -19.44 15.33
C GLY A 14 -24.66 -19.82 14.08
N LYS A 15 -24.00 -18.84 13.46
CA LYS A 15 -23.17 -19.08 12.26
C LYS A 15 -22.24 -20.27 12.53
N PRO A 16 -22.14 -21.24 11.61
CA PRO A 16 -21.30 -22.41 11.82
C PRO A 16 -19.86 -21.97 12.05
N THR A 17 -19.32 -22.31 13.21
CA THR A 17 -17.91 -22.09 13.52
C THR A 17 -17.08 -23.11 12.74
N ILE A 18 -16.29 -22.62 11.78
CA ILE A 18 -15.29 -23.44 11.09
C ILE A 18 -14.08 -23.56 12.02
N SER A 19 -13.69 -24.79 12.38
CA SER A 19 -12.50 -25.06 13.18
C SER A 19 -11.41 -25.74 12.35
N THR A 20 -10.15 -25.53 12.71
CA THR A 20 -8.99 -26.17 12.09
C THR A 20 -7.86 -26.32 13.10
N SER A 21 -6.89 -27.18 12.83
CA SER A 21 -5.71 -27.32 13.70
C SER A 21 -4.69 -26.21 13.44
N ALA A 22 -3.89 -25.88 14.46
CA ALA A 22 -2.80 -24.90 14.30
C ALA A 22 -1.78 -25.30 13.21
N GLN A 23 -1.58 -26.61 13.00
CA GLN A 23 -0.72 -27.10 11.93
C GLN A 23 -1.28 -26.78 10.54
N VAL A 24 -2.58 -26.97 10.33
CA VAL A 24 -3.25 -26.64 9.07
C VAL A 24 -3.24 -25.13 8.84
N ALA A 25 -3.52 -24.33 9.88
CA ALA A 25 -3.44 -22.86 9.79
C ALA A 25 -2.03 -22.37 9.39
N ARG A 26 -0.97 -22.92 9.99
CA ARG A 26 0.43 -22.58 9.61
C ARG A 26 0.75 -22.97 8.17
N ARG A 27 0.34 -24.17 7.72
CA ARG A 27 0.52 -24.59 6.32
C ARG A 27 -0.21 -23.66 5.36
N LEU A 28 -1.44 -23.26 5.71
CA LEU A 28 -2.21 -22.31 4.93
C LEU A 28 -1.51 -20.96 4.84
N ALA A 29 -1.01 -20.41 5.95
CA ALA A 29 -0.28 -19.15 5.97
C ALA A 29 0.96 -19.19 5.05
N VAL A 30 1.80 -20.21 5.15
CA VAL A 30 2.98 -20.38 4.28
C VAL A 30 2.58 -20.51 2.81
N THR A 31 1.51 -21.24 2.52
CA THR A 31 0.99 -21.43 1.16
C THR A 31 0.46 -20.11 0.58
N LYS A 32 -0.29 -19.33 1.35
CA LYS A 32 -0.84 -18.02 0.92
C LYS A 32 0.25 -16.96 0.75
N GLN A 33 1.36 -17.11 1.47
CA GLN A 33 2.56 -16.31 1.24
C GLN A 33 3.38 -16.75 0.02
N ARG A 34 2.94 -17.79 -0.73
CA ARG A 34 3.64 -18.39 -1.87
C ARG A 34 5.05 -18.87 -1.55
N LEU A 35 5.24 -19.41 -0.35
CA LEU A 35 6.50 -19.97 0.13
C LEU A 35 6.48 -21.51 0.16
N ALA A 36 5.42 -22.12 -0.36
CA ALA A 36 5.29 -23.56 -0.52
C ALA A 36 4.84 -23.90 -1.95
N GLY A 37 5.21 -25.10 -2.41
CA GLY A 37 4.89 -25.58 -3.75
C GLY A 37 6.06 -25.46 -4.73
N LYS A 38 5.81 -25.84 -5.98
CA LYS A 38 6.80 -25.75 -7.05
C LYS A 38 6.78 -24.35 -7.65
N LEU A 39 7.97 -23.78 -7.82
CA LEU A 39 8.16 -22.54 -8.57
C LEU A 39 7.91 -22.79 -10.07
N PRO A 40 7.50 -21.76 -10.84
CA PRO A 40 7.37 -21.90 -12.29
C PRO A 40 8.73 -22.24 -12.91
N ALA A 41 8.73 -23.14 -13.90
CA ALA A 41 9.95 -23.51 -14.62
C ALA A 41 10.56 -22.31 -15.37
N LYS A 42 9.71 -21.37 -15.80
CA LYS A 42 10.11 -20.09 -16.38
C LYS A 42 9.30 -18.97 -15.76
N ALA A 43 9.97 -18.08 -15.02
CA ALA A 43 9.34 -16.91 -14.46
C ALA A 43 8.87 -15.97 -15.57
N THR A 44 7.75 -15.29 -15.32
CA THR A 44 7.17 -14.31 -16.24
C THR A 44 6.66 -13.11 -15.45
N ARG A 45 6.38 -12.02 -16.15
CA ARG A 45 5.76 -10.83 -15.56
C ARG A 45 4.41 -11.12 -14.89
N GLU A 46 3.63 -12.06 -15.42
CA GLU A 46 2.36 -12.45 -14.80
C GLU A 46 2.58 -13.19 -13.47
N HIS A 47 3.65 -13.98 -13.34
CA HIS A 47 3.99 -14.59 -12.06
C HIS A 47 4.36 -13.53 -11.00
N ILE A 48 5.08 -12.47 -11.39
CA ILE A 48 5.37 -11.33 -10.50
C ILE A 48 4.06 -10.66 -10.06
N LEU A 49 3.19 -10.31 -11.01
CA LEU A 49 1.90 -9.67 -10.72
C LEU A 49 1.04 -10.54 -9.81
N SER A 50 0.99 -11.85 -10.08
CA SER A 50 0.25 -12.81 -9.27
C SER A 50 0.77 -12.90 -7.83
N VAL A 51 2.09 -12.82 -7.62
CA VAL A 51 2.65 -12.75 -6.26
C VAL A 51 2.23 -11.46 -5.57
N VAL A 52 2.39 -10.29 -6.21
CA VAL A 52 1.98 -9.02 -5.60
C VAL A 52 0.48 -9.00 -5.32
N ARG A 53 -0.34 -9.62 -6.17
CA ARG A 53 -1.80 -9.78 -6.00
C ARG A 53 -2.16 -10.57 -4.76
N ASP A 54 -1.52 -11.73 -4.58
CA ASP A 54 -1.78 -12.59 -3.44
C ASP A 54 -1.27 -11.99 -2.12
N LEU A 55 -0.14 -11.28 -2.17
CA LEU A 55 0.44 -10.61 -1.00
C LEU A 55 -0.14 -9.22 -0.73
N THR A 56 -0.95 -8.67 -1.64
CA THR A 56 -1.45 -7.28 -1.65
C THR A 56 -0.38 -6.20 -1.85
N PHE A 57 0.85 -6.41 -1.38
CA PHE A 57 1.99 -5.53 -1.60
C PHE A 57 3.32 -6.28 -1.41
N VAL A 58 4.41 -5.71 -1.93
CA VAL A 58 5.78 -6.10 -1.59
C VAL A 58 6.53 -4.84 -1.14
N GLN A 59 7.17 -4.86 0.03
CA GLN A 59 7.87 -3.68 0.55
C GLN A 59 8.98 -3.23 -0.41
N TRP A 60 8.93 -1.96 -0.82
CA TRP A 60 9.92 -1.33 -1.69
C TRP A 60 11.06 -0.79 -0.85
N ASP A 61 12.10 -1.60 -0.73
CA ASP A 61 13.35 -1.24 -0.08
C ASP A 61 14.51 -1.47 -1.06
N ARG A 62 15.32 -0.43 -1.26
CA ARG A 62 16.38 -0.34 -2.28
C ARG A 62 17.79 -0.39 -1.68
N ILE A 63 17.93 -0.72 -0.40
CA ILE A 63 19.28 -0.92 0.15
C ILE A 63 19.89 -2.15 -0.52
N GLU A 64 20.99 -1.94 -1.24
CA GLU A 64 21.62 -2.94 -2.09
C GLU A 64 23.02 -3.23 -1.55
N VAL A 65 23.12 -4.28 -0.71
CA VAL A 65 24.41 -4.90 -0.36
C VAL A 65 24.65 -6.14 -1.22
N VAL A 66 23.57 -6.90 -1.49
CA VAL A 66 23.59 -8.10 -2.35
C VAL A 66 22.53 -7.95 -3.45
N ALA A 67 21.29 -7.72 -3.04
CA ALA A 67 20.19 -7.31 -3.90
C ALA A 67 19.15 -6.57 -3.04
N PRO A 68 18.32 -5.70 -3.64
CA PRO A 68 17.24 -5.04 -2.91
C PRO A 68 16.24 -6.04 -2.28
N SER A 69 15.69 -5.72 -1.11
CA SER A 69 14.79 -6.63 -0.37
C SER A 69 13.53 -7.03 -1.17
N HIS A 70 13.00 -6.12 -1.99
CA HIS A 70 11.84 -6.42 -2.84
C HIS A 70 12.17 -7.45 -3.93
N VAL A 71 13.40 -7.43 -4.46
CA VAL A 71 13.89 -8.44 -5.42
C VAL A 71 14.00 -9.79 -4.72
N LEU A 72 14.67 -9.85 -3.58
CA LEU A 72 14.81 -11.09 -2.79
C LEU A 72 13.45 -11.68 -2.41
N SER A 73 12.52 -10.82 -2.00
CA SER A 73 11.16 -11.22 -1.63
C SER A 73 10.39 -11.83 -2.80
N LEU A 74 10.50 -11.27 -4.00
CA LEU A 74 9.88 -11.80 -5.22
C LEU A 74 10.59 -13.07 -5.69
N TRP A 75 11.92 -13.10 -5.65
CA TRP A 75 12.73 -14.23 -6.09
C TRP A 75 12.37 -15.52 -5.35
N ASN A 76 12.21 -15.43 -4.03
CA ASN A 76 11.80 -16.56 -3.18
C ASN A 76 10.40 -17.12 -3.51
N ARG A 77 9.60 -16.42 -4.31
CA ARG A 77 8.19 -16.77 -4.63
C ARG A 77 7.94 -17.01 -6.12
N VAL A 78 8.79 -16.46 -6.98
CA VAL A 78 8.68 -16.54 -8.44
C VAL A 78 9.80 -17.40 -9.04
N GLY A 79 10.95 -17.49 -8.39
CA GLY A 79 12.16 -18.08 -8.96
C GLY A 79 12.92 -17.11 -9.85
N ASP A 80 13.59 -17.64 -10.87
CA ASP A 80 14.52 -16.92 -11.77
C ASP A 80 13.81 -15.95 -12.72
N PHE A 81 13.30 -14.85 -12.16
CA PHE A 81 12.73 -13.74 -12.93
C PHE A 81 13.79 -12.69 -13.25
N ARG A 82 13.66 -12.04 -14.40
CA ARG A 82 14.63 -11.01 -14.82
C ARG A 82 14.25 -9.66 -14.21
N LEU A 83 15.22 -8.92 -13.67
CA LEU A 83 14.97 -7.57 -13.15
C LEU A 83 14.31 -6.61 -14.15
N PRO A 84 14.67 -6.61 -15.45
CA PRO A 84 13.97 -5.79 -16.45
C PRO A 84 12.47 -6.09 -16.57
N ASP A 85 12.04 -7.31 -16.23
CA ASP A 85 10.62 -7.66 -16.24
C ASP A 85 9.86 -6.94 -15.12
N LEU A 86 10.48 -6.76 -13.94
CA LEU A 86 9.93 -5.98 -12.84
C LEU A 86 9.94 -4.47 -13.15
N GLU A 87 11.05 -3.95 -13.66
CA GLU A 87 11.17 -2.54 -14.09
C GLU A 87 10.11 -2.19 -15.15
N LYS A 88 9.92 -3.08 -16.13
CA LYS A 88 8.90 -2.92 -17.18
C LYS A 88 7.48 -2.89 -16.60
N LEU A 89 7.19 -3.67 -15.55
CA LEU A 89 5.88 -3.62 -14.87
C LEU A 89 5.64 -2.31 -14.13
N LEU A 90 6.69 -1.69 -13.60
CA LEU A 90 6.62 -0.43 -12.84
C LEU A 90 6.55 0.79 -13.75
N TRP A 91 7.49 0.92 -14.69
CA TRP A 91 7.74 2.17 -15.38
C TRP A 91 7.11 2.22 -16.78
N ASP A 92 7.11 1.09 -17.49
CA ASP A 92 6.58 1.04 -18.86
C ASP A 92 5.08 0.71 -18.86
N GLU A 93 4.74 -0.49 -18.40
CA GLU A 93 3.35 -1.01 -18.39
C GLU A 93 2.52 -0.43 -17.26
N LYS A 94 3.18 0.04 -16.18
CA LYS A 94 2.54 0.69 -15.03
C LYS A 94 1.42 -0.17 -14.44
N LYS A 95 1.64 -1.49 -14.41
CA LYS A 95 0.79 -2.47 -13.73
C LYS A 95 1.10 -2.53 -12.24
N LEU A 96 2.29 -2.08 -11.87
CA LEU A 96 2.70 -1.83 -10.49
C LEU A 96 2.98 -0.33 -10.32
N PHE A 97 2.79 0.16 -9.10
CA PHE A 97 3.25 1.48 -8.72
C PHE A 97 3.72 1.47 -7.26
N ILE A 98 4.43 2.52 -6.85
CA ILE A 98 4.91 2.65 -5.48
C ILE A 98 3.91 3.47 -4.67
N HIS A 99 3.45 2.90 -3.54
CA HIS A 99 2.67 3.62 -2.53
C HIS A 99 3.00 3.10 -1.13
N TRP A 100 2.77 3.95 -0.12
CA TRP A 100 2.65 3.57 1.29
C TRP A 100 1.45 2.66 1.59
N ALA A 101 1.71 1.39 1.91
CA ALA A 101 0.69 0.40 2.28
C ALA A 101 0.80 -0.07 3.75
N ASN A 102 2.02 -0.32 4.25
CA ASN A 102 2.27 -0.89 5.58
C ASN A 102 3.38 -0.11 6.32
N PHE A 103 3.20 1.20 6.54
CA PHE A 103 4.22 2.09 7.13
C PHE A 103 5.56 2.16 6.37
N ALA A 104 5.60 1.62 5.16
CA ALA A 104 6.75 1.69 4.26
C ALA A 104 6.25 1.88 2.83
N ALA A 105 7.13 2.40 1.98
CA ALA A 105 6.93 2.35 0.54
C ALA A 105 6.80 0.88 0.11
N ALA A 106 5.86 0.59 -0.78
CA ALA A 106 5.59 -0.75 -1.26
C ALA A 106 5.21 -0.74 -2.74
N LEU A 107 5.58 -1.81 -3.43
CA LEU A 107 5.07 -2.22 -4.73
C LEU A 107 3.63 -2.68 -4.55
N VAL A 108 2.71 -2.03 -5.23
CA VAL A 108 1.27 -2.29 -5.17
C VAL A 108 0.70 -2.38 -6.58
N LEU A 109 -0.41 -3.09 -6.75
CA LEU A 109 -1.01 -3.26 -8.07
C LEU A 109 -1.80 -2.03 -8.49
N THR A 110 -1.67 -1.64 -9.75
CA THR A 110 -2.48 -0.57 -10.34
C THR A 110 -3.97 -0.91 -10.41
N GLU A 111 -4.34 -2.20 -10.44
CA GLU A 111 -5.75 -2.62 -10.34
C GLU A 111 -6.37 -2.28 -8.98
N ASP A 112 -5.55 -2.07 -7.95
CA ASP A 112 -5.97 -1.68 -6.61
C ASP A 112 -6.04 -0.16 -6.43
N TYR A 113 -5.75 0.60 -7.49
CA TYR A 113 -5.72 2.05 -7.44
C TYR A 113 -7.00 2.68 -6.88
N PRO A 114 -8.23 2.18 -7.12
CA PRO A 114 -9.43 2.71 -6.46
C PRO A 114 -9.37 2.71 -4.92
N LEU A 115 -8.75 1.70 -4.29
CA LEU A 115 -8.56 1.66 -2.83
C LEU A 115 -7.65 2.79 -2.38
N TYR A 116 -6.52 2.97 -3.07
CA TYR A 116 -5.56 4.03 -2.76
C TYR A 116 -6.12 5.41 -3.07
N TYR A 117 -6.76 5.59 -4.21
CA TYR A 117 -7.38 6.83 -4.64
C TYR A 117 -8.42 7.32 -3.63
N SER A 118 -9.28 6.43 -3.14
CA SER A 118 -10.26 6.74 -2.09
C SER A 118 -9.59 7.25 -0.80
N MET A 119 -8.47 6.64 -0.40
CA MET A 119 -7.68 7.11 0.74
C MET A 119 -6.97 8.44 0.46
N MET A 120 -6.42 8.64 -0.75
CA MET A 120 -5.74 9.87 -1.17
C MET A 120 -6.71 11.06 -1.17
N LYS A 121 -7.93 10.86 -1.68
CA LYS A 121 -8.97 11.89 -1.77
C LYS A 121 -9.39 12.41 -0.40
N ARG A 122 -9.44 11.50 0.58
CA ARG A 122 -9.72 11.81 1.99
C ARG A 122 -8.47 12.18 2.78
N TYR A 123 -7.31 12.43 2.17
CA TYR A 123 -6.11 12.78 2.92
C TYR A 123 -6.16 14.25 3.40
N PRO A 124 -5.81 14.58 4.66
CA PRO A 124 -5.22 13.74 5.71
C PRO A 124 -6.22 12.98 6.61
N GLU A 125 -7.51 13.07 6.33
CA GLU A 125 -8.56 12.43 7.14
C GLU A 125 -8.51 10.91 7.14
N SER A 126 -8.04 10.30 6.05
CA SER A 126 -7.81 8.86 5.88
C SER A 126 -6.60 8.31 6.65
N ILE A 127 -5.82 9.18 7.30
CA ILE A 127 -4.80 8.74 8.27
C ILE A 127 -5.55 8.10 9.44
N GLY A 128 -5.40 6.78 9.62
CA GLY A 128 -6.14 6.08 10.65
C GLY A 128 -5.60 6.29 12.07
N LYS A 129 -6.35 5.79 13.06
CA LYS A 129 -6.21 6.15 14.48
C LYS A 129 -4.84 5.79 15.08
N SER A 130 -4.18 4.74 14.60
CA SER A 130 -2.84 4.36 15.06
C SER A 130 -1.75 5.38 14.71
N TRP A 131 -2.06 6.31 13.80
CA TRP A 131 -1.23 7.48 13.48
C TRP A 131 -1.70 8.74 14.24
N GLY A 132 -2.46 8.61 15.33
CA GLY A 132 -3.29 9.67 15.95
C GLY A 132 -2.68 11.07 16.11
N ALA A 133 -1.42 11.19 16.53
CA ALA A 133 -0.76 12.51 16.64
C ALA A 133 -0.34 13.12 15.29
N ARG A 134 -0.27 12.32 14.21
CA ARG A 134 0.17 12.76 12.88
C ARG A 134 -0.91 13.49 12.11
N LYS A 135 -2.21 13.23 12.33
CA LYS A 135 -3.28 13.92 11.58
C LYS A 135 -3.33 15.43 11.87
N PRO A 136 -3.36 15.90 13.14
CA PRO A 136 -3.27 17.33 13.44
C PRO A 136 -1.96 17.97 12.96
N ARG A 137 -0.82 17.28 13.15
CA ARG A 137 0.50 17.74 12.66
C ARG A 137 0.54 17.89 11.14
N THR A 138 -0.06 16.95 10.42
CA THR A 138 -0.17 16.99 8.96
C THR A 138 -1.02 18.17 8.49
N ARG A 139 -2.18 18.40 9.13
CA ARG A 139 -3.03 19.57 8.82
C ARG A 139 -2.27 20.88 9.02
N LYS A 140 -1.58 21.01 10.16
CA LYS A 140 -0.75 22.18 10.47
C LYS A 140 0.36 22.38 9.43
N PHE A 141 1.14 21.34 9.15
CA PHE A 141 2.23 21.38 8.16
C PHE A 141 1.72 21.78 6.77
N LEU A 142 0.63 21.17 6.29
CA LEU A 142 0.05 21.49 4.97
C LEU A 142 -0.45 22.94 4.89
N ALA A 143 -1.03 23.46 5.98
CA ALA A 143 -1.47 24.85 6.05
C ALA A 143 -0.28 25.82 6.02
N GLU A 144 0.75 25.58 6.82
CA GLU A 144 1.96 26.42 6.93
C GLU A 144 2.77 26.42 5.63
N HIS A 145 2.86 25.28 4.93
CA HIS A 145 3.72 25.10 3.77
C HIS A 145 2.96 25.06 2.43
N LYS A 146 1.76 25.63 2.34
CA LYS A 146 0.95 25.67 1.09
C LYS A 146 1.68 26.29 -0.11
N LYS A 147 2.55 27.29 0.12
CA LYS A 147 3.38 27.89 -0.94
C LYS A 147 4.41 26.89 -1.49
N LEU A 148 5.05 26.11 -0.63
CA LEU A 148 6.02 25.07 -1.02
C LEU A 148 5.35 23.98 -1.86
N GLY A 149 4.17 23.48 -1.42
CA GLY A 149 3.43 22.47 -2.19
C GLY A 149 3.08 22.94 -3.61
N ARG A 150 2.62 24.20 -3.76
CA ARG A 150 2.36 24.80 -5.08
C ARG A 150 3.63 24.93 -5.92
N SER A 151 4.76 25.31 -5.32
CA SER A 151 6.03 25.43 -6.04
C SER A 151 6.50 24.07 -6.57
N ILE A 152 6.46 23.02 -5.74
CA ILE A 152 6.82 21.65 -6.11
C ILE A 152 5.95 21.18 -7.28
N LEU A 153 4.63 21.34 -7.20
CA LEU A 153 3.72 20.94 -8.28
C LEU A 153 3.99 21.71 -9.57
N ASN A 154 4.28 23.02 -9.49
CA ASN A 154 4.61 23.82 -10.68
C ASN A 154 5.96 23.44 -11.30
N GLN A 155 6.94 23.04 -10.50
CA GLN A 155 8.21 22.51 -11.00
C GLN A 155 7.99 21.17 -11.72
N LEU A 156 7.16 20.28 -11.15
CA LEU A 156 6.86 18.98 -11.74
C LEU A 156 6.06 19.05 -13.05
N LYS A 157 5.27 20.12 -13.29
CA LYS A 157 4.64 20.37 -14.60
C LYS A 157 5.65 20.55 -15.74
N LYS A 158 6.91 20.87 -15.43
CA LYS A 158 7.99 20.99 -16.42
C LYS A 158 8.68 19.65 -16.70
N GLY A 159 8.38 18.63 -15.91
CA GLY A 159 8.92 17.29 -16.05
C GLY A 159 9.30 16.67 -14.70
N PRO A 160 9.63 15.37 -14.70
CA PRO A 160 10.00 14.63 -13.50
C PRO A 160 11.32 15.13 -12.88
N LEU A 161 11.40 15.13 -11.54
CA LEU A 161 12.55 15.64 -10.79
C LEU A 161 12.96 14.71 -9.65
N GLN A 162 14.27 14.63 -9.39
CA GLN A 162 14.81 14.09 -8.16
C GLN A 162 14.70 15.11 -7.02
N LEU A 163 14.76 14.59 -5.79
CA LEU A 163 14.69 15.41 -4.57
C LEU A 163 15.67 16.60 -4.58
N THR A 164 16.90 16.39 -5.05
CA THR A 164 17.95 17.42 -5.05
C THR A 164 17.79 18.47 -6.14
N GLN A 165 16.87 18.27 -7.09
CA GLN A 165 16.66 19.19 -8.23
C GLN A 165 15.56 20.24 -7.94
N PHE A 166 14.83 20.10 -6.84
CA PHE A 166 13.85 21.12 -6.42
C PHE A 166 14.58 22.36 -5.89
N ARG A 167 14.13 23.54 -6.33
CA ARG A 167 14.74 24.83 -5.95
C ARG A 167 14.83 25.04 -4.44
N GLU A 168 13.81 24.62 -3.69
CA GLU A 168 13.70 24.78 -2.25
C GLU A 168 14.38 23.66 -1.46
N HIS A 169 15.09 22.74 -2.13
CA HIS A 169 15.72 21.62 -1.47
C HIS A 169 16.92 22.07 -0.65
N VAL A 170 16.74 22.06 0.67
CA VAL A 170 17.81 22.26 1.65
C VAL A 170 17.84 21.04 2.57
N PRO A 171 18.93 20.25 2.58
CA PRO A 171 19.08 19.12 3.47
C PRO A 171 19.04 19.55 4.94
N THR A 172 18.32 18.81 5.76
CA THR A 172 18.30 18.92 7.22
C THR A 172 18.72 17.59 7.81
N LYS A 173 19.49 17.59 8.90
CA LYS A 173 19.77 16.36 9.66
C LYS A 173 18.73 16.19 10.76
N SER A 174 18.30 14.95 11.01
CA SER A 174 17.53 14.62 12.20
C SER A 174 18.35 14.87 13.46
N ALA A 175 17.66 15.03 14.59
CA ALA A 175 18.28 15.30 15.89
C ALA A 175 19.27 14.20 16.32
N ASP A 176 19.06 12.96 15.88
CA ASP A 176 19.94 11.82 16.13
C ASP A 176 21.07 11.67 15.08
N GLY A 177 21.10 12.52 14.04
CA GLY A 177 22.12 12.52 12.99
C GLY A 177 22.03 11.36 11.98
N TRP A 178 21.15 10.37 12.20
CA TRP A 178 21.05 9.15 11.40
C TRP A 178 20.21 9.29 10.14
N THR A 179 19.32 10.29 10.08
CA THR A 179 18.46 10.51 8.92
C THR A 179 18.64 11.93 8.37
N SER A 180 18.69 12.04 7.05
CA SER A 180 18.61 13.34 6.37
C SER A 180 17.20 13.51 5.80
N GLY A 181 16.66 14.70 5.96
CA GLY A 181 15.35 15.10 5.44
C GLY A 181 15.44 16.47 4.78
N SER A 182 14.30 16.99 4.36
CA SER A 182 14.12 18.39 3.98
C SER A 182 12.64 18.74 4.05
N LEU A 183 12.31 20.03 4.05
CA LEU A 183 10.92 20.46 3.87
C LEU A 183 10.34 19.93 2.56
N VAL A 184 11.17 19.85 1.51
CA VAL A 184 10.78 19.28 0.20
C VAL A 184 10.45 17.80 0.32
N SER A 185 11.29 16.99 1.00
CA SER A 185 11.01 15.55 1.14
C SER A 185 9.74 15.30 1.95
N ASN A 186 9.49 16.09 2.99
CA ASN A 186 8.27 15.99 3.77
C ASN A 186 7.03 16.42 2.96
N MET A 187 7.14 17.52 2.21
CA MET A 187 6.05 17.96 1.32
C MET A 187 5.77 16.93 0.20
N LEU A 188 6.81 16.33 -0.40
CA LEU A 188 6.64 15.25 -1.38
C LEU A 188 5.93 14.04 -0.78
N PHE A 189 6.26 13.65 0.45
CA PHE A 189 5.52 12.61 1.17
C PHE A 189 4.03 12.94 1.28
N HIS A 190 3.69 14.16 1.70
CA HIS A 190 2.29 14.57 1.83
C HIS A 190 1.56 14.68 0.48
N LEU A 191 2.21 15.23 -0.54
CA LEU A 191 1.65 15.29 -1.90
C LEU A 191 1.45 13.88 -2.47
N HIS A 192 2.34 12.94 -2.18
CA HIS A 192 2.22 11.55 -2.60
C HIS A 192 1.08 10.83 -1.89
N MET A 193 0.99 11.00 -0.58
CA MET A 193 -0.11 10.50 0.24
C MET A 193 -1.48 11.05 -0.17
N GLY A 194 -1.52 12.30 -0.65
CA GLY A 194 -2.72 12.92 -1.23
C GLY A 194 -2.90 12.68 -2.73
N GLY A 195 -2.11 11.79 -3.34
CA GLY A 195 -2.26 11.38 -4.74
C GLY A 195 -1.92 12.44 -5.78
N LYS A 196 -1.20 13.51 -5.42
CA LYS A 196 -0.80 14.59 -6.35
C LYS A 196 0.50 14.30 -7.10
N VAL A 197 1.40 13.54 -6.48
CA VAL A 197 2.69 13.13 -7.06
C VAL A 197 2.93 11.65 -6.85
N MET A 198 3.74 11.04 -7.71
CA MET A 198 4.14 9.64 -7.62
C MET A 198 5.63 9.48 -7.89
N VAL A 199 6.20 8.37 -7.41
CA VAL A 199 7.52 7.94 -7.86
C VAL A 199 7.34 7.35 -9.26
N ALA A 200 8.00 7.95 -10.24
CA ALA A 200 7.89 7.61 -11.66
C ALA A 200 9.14 6.91 -12.21
N GLY A 201 10.12 6.66 -11.35
CA GLY A 201 11.37 5.99 -11.70
C GLY A 201 12.41 6.24 -10.62
N HIS A 202 13.65 5.84 -10.92
CA HIS A 202 14.76 6.07 -10.02
C HIS A 202 16.08 6.22 -10.78
N GLN A 203 17.04 6.86 -10.13
CA GLN A 203 18.45 6.84 -10.55
C GLN A 203 19.28 6.42 -9.33
N GLY A 204 19.84 5.21 -9.38
CA GLY A 204 20.37 4.55 -8.18
C GLY A 204 19.32 4.50 -7.07
N ASN A 205 19.69 4.92 -5.85
CA ASN A 205 18.78 4.94 -4.70
C ASN A 205 17.88 6.19 -4.60
N ARG A 206 17.87 7.06 -5.61
CA ARG A 206 17.09 8.31 -5.60
C ARG A 206 15.81 8.15 -6.40
N ASN A 207 14.68 8.51 -5.80
CA ASN A 207 13.39 8.57 -6.49
C ASN A 207 13.36 9.72 -7.48
N ILE A 208 12.78 9.45 -8.65
CA ILE A 208 12.31 10.47 -9.59
C ILE A 208 10.81 10.66 -9.33
N TRP A 209 10.41 11.90 -9.07
CA TRP A 209 9.03 12.27 -8.77
C TRP A 209 8.37 12.90 -9.99
N ALA A 210 7.11 12.56 -10.24
CA ALA A 210 6.29 13.15 -11.30
C ALA A 210 4.88 13.44 -10.78
N LEU A 211 4.09 14.20 -11.55
CA LEU A 211 2.65 14.35 -11.28
C LEU A 211 1.95 13.00 -11.51
N SER A 212 1.01 12.64 -10.62
CA SER A 212 0.30 11.35 -10.73
C SER A 212 -0.44 11.18 -12.06
N ASP A 213 -1.00 12.27 -12.59
CA ASP A 213 -1.77 12.26 -13.83
C ASP A 213 -0.91 12.17 -15.10
N GLU A 214 0.38 12.50 -15.00
CA GLU A 214 1.35 12.27 -16.08
C GLU A 214 1.92 10.86 -16.03
N PHE A 215 2.07 10.30 -14.82
CA PHE A 215 2.59 8.95 -14.64
C PHE A 215 1.55 7.88 -14.99
N LEU A 216 0.35 7.91 -14.40
CA LEU A 216 -0.61 6.82 -14.54
C LEU A 216 -1.34 6.83 -15.90
N PRO A 217 -1.55 5.67 -16.54
CA PRO A 217 -2.35 5.58 -17.75
C PRO A 217 -3.77 6.13 -17.55
N LYS A 218 -4.34 6.72 -18.61
CA LYS A 218 -5.74 7.21 -18.58
C LYS A 218 -6.76 6.09 -18.33
N SER A 219 -6.41 4.83 -18.62
CA SER A 219 -7.24 3.64 -18.38
C SER A 219 -7.37 3.26 -16.90
N VAL A 220 -6.53 3.82 -16.01
CA VAL A 220 -6.60 3.53 -14.57
C VAL A 220 -7.86 4.18 -13.99
N LYS A 221 -8.73 3.35 -13.43
CA LYS A 221 -9.98 3.79 -12.79
C LYS A 221 -9.70 4.64 -11.57
N ARG A 222 -10.23 5.86 -11.55
CA ARG A 222 -10.16 6.81 -10.44
C ARG A 222 -11.51 6.88 -9.73
N GLU A 223 -11.94 5.73 -9.23
CA GLU A 223 -13.24 5.57 -8.57
C GLU A 223 -13.09 5.80 -7.07
N GLU A 224 -13.95 6.66 -6.51
CA GLU A 224 -14.02 6.91 -5.08
C GLU A 224 -15.03 5.95 -4.45
N LEU A 225 -14.51 5.00 -3.67
CA LEU A 225 -15.27 4.01 -2.94
C LEU A 225 -15.65 4.54 -1.55
N ALA A 226 -16.80 4.09 -1.06
CA ALA A 226 -17.23 4.32 0.31
C ALA A 226 -16.21 3.76 1.30
N GLU A 227 -16.04 4.40 2.46
CA GLU A 227 -15.04 3.99 3.46
C GLU A 227 -15.23 2.54 3.90
N GLU A 228 -16.46 2.12 4.14
CA GLU A 228 -16.82 0.75 4.50
C GLU A 228 -16.44 -0.27 3.41
N GLU A 229 -16.50 0.14 2.14
CA GLU A 229 -16.11 -0.71 1.02
C GLU A 229 -14.60 -0.82 0.88
N VAL A 230 -13.87 0.26 1.10
CA VAL A 230 -12.41 0.25 1.18
C VAL A 230 -11.96 -0.69 2.30
N GLU A 231 -12.50 -0.54 3.50
CA GLU A 231 -12.17 -1.38 4.65
C GLU A 231 -12.53 -2.85 4.41
N ARG A 232 -13.73 -3.14 3.89
CA ARG A 232 -14.16 -4.51 3.60
C ARG A 232 -13.25 -5.17 2.58
N THR A 233 -12.94 -4.48 1.49
CA THR A 233 -12.07 -5.00 0.42
C THR A 233 -10.65 -5.22 0.92
N ALA A 234 -10.11 -4.25 1.68
CA ALA A 234 -8.80 -4.37 2.30
C ALA A 234 -8.72 -5.53 3.30
N ALA A 235 -9.73 -5.70 4.14
CA ALA A 235 -9.78 -6.79 5.13
C ALA A 235 -9.82 -8.15 4.44
N GLN A 236 -10.64 -8.30 3.40
CA GLN A 236 -10.71 -9.54 2.61
C GLN A 236 -9.35 -9.87 1.98
N ARG A 237 -8.65 -8.86 1.47
CA ARG A 237 -7.30 -9.01 0.90
C ARG A 237 -6.27 -9.41 1.95
N ALA A 238 -6.28 -8.75 3.12
CA ALA A 238 -5.42 -9.10 4.24
C ALA A 238 -5.64 -10.56 4.70
N ILE A 239 -6.90 -10.97 4.88
CA ILE A 239 -7.24 -12.36 5.25
C ILE A 239 -6.76 -13.35 4.18
N ARG A 240 -6.96 -13.04 2.89
CA ARG A 240 -6.51 -13.92 1.79
C ARG A 240 -5.00 -14.08 1.76
N ALA A 241 -4.26 -13.00 1.99
CA ALA A 241 -2.79 -13.00 2.01
C ALA A 241 -2.23 -13.74 3.22
N LEU A 242 -2.83 -13.56 4.40
CA LEU A 242 -2.40 -14.20 5.64
C LEU A 242 -2.91 -15.65 5.78
N GLY A 243 -3.95 -16.02 5.05
CA GLY A 243 -4.65 -17.30 5.15
C GLY A 243 -5.65 -17.36 6.30
N THR A 244 -5.24 -16.94 7.49
CA THR A 244 -6.09 -16.71 8.66
C THR A 244 -5.66 -15.42 9.33
N ALA A 245 -6.61 -14.60 9.81
CA ALA A 245 -6.27 -13.36 10.50
C ALA A 245 -7.34 -12.98 11.52
N SER A 246 -6.89 -12.56 12.69
CA SER A 246 -7.64 -11.85 13.71
C SER A 246 -7.79 -10.37 13.35
N PRO A 247 -8.73 -9.62 13.98
CA PRO A 247 -8.89 -8.19 13.73
C PRO A 247 -7.59 -7.35 13.89
N PRO A 248 -6.76 -7.57 14.94
CA PRO A 248 -5.48 -6.88 15.05
C PRO A 248 -4.51 -7.20 13.91
N GLU A 249 -4.44 -8.44 13.45
CA GLU A 249 -3.57 -8.84 12.33
C GLU A 249 -4.01 -8.20 11.01
N ILE A 250 -5.32 -8.09 10.77
CA ILE A 250 -5.88 -7.36 9.63
C ILE A 250 -5.49 -5.89 9.69
N ASN A 251 -5.67 -5.25 10.85
CA ASN A 251 -5.30 -3.85 11.05
C ASN A 251 -3.78 -3.63 10.94
N TYR A 252 -2.98 -4.63 11.28
CA TYR A 252 -1.53 -4.56 11.17
C TYR A 252 -1.02 -4.78 9.74
N TYR A 253 -1.70 -5.58 8.92
CA TYR A 253 -1.15 -6.02 7.64
C TYR A 253 -1.38 -5.02 6.49
N PHE A 254 -2.65 -4.76 6.13
CA PHE A 254 -2.97 -4.02 4.90
C PHE A 254 -4.35 -3.36 4.91
N PRO A 255 -4.49 -2.06 4.57
CA PRO A 255 -3.48 -1.02 4.74
C PRO A 255 -3.34 -0.70 6.22
N ARG A 256 -2.11 -0.79 6.74
CA ARG A 256 -1.88 -0.82 8.17
C ARG A 256 -2.44 0.41 8.89
N GLY A 257 -3.26 0.17 9.89
CA GLY A 257 -3.77 1.18 10.79
C GLY A 257 -4.83 2.10 10.20
N ARG A 258 -5.44 1.75 9.05
CA ARG A 258 -6.43 2.60 8.34
C ARG A 258 -7.87 2.08 8.39
N TYR A 259 -8.19 1.28 9.41
CA TYR A 259 -9.54 0.81 9.67
C TYR A 259 -10.21 1.68 10.74
N GLN A 260 -11.30 2.35 10.39
CA GLN A 260 -12.12 3.12 11.32
C GLN A 260 -13.20 2.24 11.99
N ASN A 261 -13.75 1.28 11.24
CA ASN A 261 -14.92 0.49 11.66
C ASN A 261 -14.58 -0.94 12.12
N LEU A 262 -13.32 -1.39 11.97
CA LEU A 262 -12.90 -2.69 12.46
C LEU A 262 -12.83 -2.70 14.00
N LYS A 263 -13.82 -3.37 14.63
CA LYS A 263 -13.91 -3.47 16.09
C LYS A 263 -12.73 -4.28 16.65
N LYS A 264 -12.10 -3.76 17.72
CA LYS A 264 -10.95 -4.37 18.42
C LYS A 264 -9.68 -4.54 17.56
N ALA A 265 -9.48 -3.61 16.62
CA ALA A 265 -8.29 -3.47 15.80
C ALA A 265 -7.15 -2.73 16.51
#